data_AF-A0A931NKJ0-F1
#
_entry.id   AF-A0A931NKJ0-F1
#
_cell.length_a   1.000
_cell.length_b   1.000
_cell.length_c   1.000
_cell.angle_alpha   90.00
_cell.angle_beta   90.00
_cell.angle_gamma   90.00
#
_symmetry.space_group_name_H-M   'P 1'
#
loop_
_entity.id
_entity.type
_entity.pdbx_description
1 polymer ?
#
loop_
_entity_poly.entity_id
_entity_poly.type
_entity_poly.pdbx_seq_one_letter_code
_entity_poly.pdbx_strand_id
1 'polypeptide(L)'
;ALGRAQGARPRRLEVGLADAARALAAPLRWGLTAPGGLLGGAHALYQVLPCQDGRVALAALEPHFAQRLADLIGLPPASPAAWLRPDRHQAVAAWCLGKTRAELRELAQRLDLPLVVCPDAPEAARGDSRAP
;
A
#
# COMPACT_ATOMS: atom_id res chain seq x y z
N ALA A 1 8.37 27.22 0.60
CA ALA A 1 9.79 27.56 0.87
C ALA A 1 9.99 27.83 2.35
N LEU A 2 11.13 27.44 2.92
CA LEU A 2 11.44 27.77 4.32
C LEU A 2 11.66 29.28 4.42
N GLY A 3 10.82 29.98 5.20
CA GLY A 3 10.85 31.45 5.28
C GLY A 3 12.22 32.02 5.63
N ARG A 4 13.01 31.31 6.46
CA ARG A 4 14.39 31.69 6.78
C ARG A 4 15.30 31.77 5.56
N ALA A 5 15.20 30.82 4.63
CA ALA A 5 15.99 30.81 3.39
C ALA A 5 15.62 31.97 2.45
N GLN A 6 14.48 32.61 2.69
CA GLN A 6 13.98 33.78 1.96
C GLN A 6 14.13 35.08 2.77
N GLY A 7 14.98 35.09 3.80
CA GLY A 7 15.26 36.28 4.61
C GLY A 7 14.17 36.64 5.63
N ALA A 8 13.16 35.78 5.83
CA ALA A 8 12.16 36.00 6.87
C ALA A 8 12.78 35.86 8.27
N ARG A 9 12.35 36.71 9.20
CA ARG A 9 12.81 36.67 10.59
C ARG A 9 12.46 35.32 11.26
N PRO A 10 13.31 34.84 12.20
CA PRO A 10 12.99 33.64 12.97
C PRO A 10 11.70 33.86 13.77
N ARG A 11 10.91 32.80 13.89
CA ARG A 11 9.64 32.81 14.61
C ARG A 11 9.43 31.47 15.29
N ARG A 12 8.76 31.48 16.44
CA ARG A 12 8.25 30.28 17.08
C ARG A 12 6.93 29.89 16.42
N LEU A 13 6.77 28.61 16.10
CA LEU A 13 5.51 28.04 15.64
C LEU A 13 5.03 27.03 16.68
N GLU A 14 3.81 27.21 17.16
CA GLU A 14 3.11 26.17 17.91
C GLU A 14 2.28 25.36 16.92
N VAL A 15 2.47 24.04 16.95
CA VAL A 15 1.71 23.11 16.12
C VAL A 15 0.97 22.17 17.07
N GLY A 16 -0.35 22.33 17.13
CA GLY A 16 -1.20 21.45 17.92
C GLY A 16 -1.21 20.05 17.31
N LEU A 17 -0.95 19.03 18.14
CA LEU A 17 -0.99 17.63 17.68
C LEU A 17 -2.37 17.26 17.12
N ALA A 18 -3.45 17.75 17.73
CA ALA A 18 -4.81 17.53 17.25
C ALA A 18 -5.06 18.15 15.86
N ASP A 19 -4.49 19.33 15.60
CA ASP A 19 -4.62 19.99 14.30
C ASP A 19 -3.80 19.26 13.22
N ALA A 20 -2.59 18.83 13.57
CA ALA A 20 -1.77 18.00 12.70
C ALA A 20 -2.45 16.67 12.37
N ALA A 21 -3.02 15.99 13.37
CA ALA A 21 -3.77 14.76 13.17
C ALA A 21 -5.03 14.98 12.30
N ARG A 22 -5.75 16.08 12.51
CA ARG A 22 -6.91 16.45 11.67
C ARG A 22 -6.49 16.72 10.23
N ALA A 23 -5.36 17.38 10.00
CA ALA A 23 -4.84 17.59 8.65
C ALA A 23 -4.44 16.25 8.00
N LEU A 24 -3.69 15.40 8.71
CA LEU A 24 -3.25 14.09 8.24
C LEU A 24 -4.43 13.16 7.91
N ALA A 25 -5.52 13.22 8.68
CA ALA A 25 -6.71 12.40 8.47
C ALA A 25 -7.61 12.87 7.32
N ALA A 26 -7.21 13.88 6.52
CA ALA A 26 -8.01 14.32 5.39
C ALA A 26 -8.33 13.18 4.41
N PRO A 27 -7.36 12.37 3.89
CA PRO A 27 -7.67 11.29 2.96
C PRO A 27 -8.64 10.24 3.52
N LEU A 28 -8.63 10.05 4.84
CA LEU A 28 -9.57 9.16 5.52
C LEU A 28 -11.00 9.74 5.49
N ARG A 29 -11.16 11.03 5.82
CA ARG A 29 -12.47 11.70 5.79
C ARG A 29 -13.07 11.78 4.38
N TRP A 30 -12.23 11.89 3.36
CA TRP A 30 -12.65 11.85 1.96
C TRP A 30 -12.86 10.41 1.43
N GLY A 31 -12.70 9.39 2.27
CA GLY A 31 -12.93 7.99 1.92
C GLY A 31 -11.82 7.32 1.13
N LEU A 32 -10.74 8.01 0.78
CA LEU A 32 -9.64 7.47 -0.03
C LEU A 32 -8.90 6.33 0.68
N THR A 33 -8.68 6.47 1.99
CA THR A 33 -7.95 5.49 2.85
C THR A 33 -8.85 4.80 3.87
N ALA A 34 -10.17 5.05 3.83
CA ALA A 34 -11.14 4.31 4.65
C ALA A 34 -11.17 2.83 4.23
N PRO A 35 -11.56 1.89 5.10
CA PRO A 35 -11.74 0.49 4.70
C PRO A 35 -12.64 0.37 3.46
N GLY A 36 -12.17 -0.31 2.41
CA GLY A 36 -12.88 -0.40 1.13
C GLY A 36 -12.78 0.84 0.23
N GLY A 37 -12.02 1.85 0.63
CA GLY A 37 -11.57 2.94 -0.23
C GLY A 37 -10.46 2.51 -1.18
N LEU A 38 -10.19 3.30 -2.21
CA LEU A 38 -9.19 3.01 -3.25
C LEU A 38 -7.82 2.64 -2.65
N LEU A 39 -7.35 3.40 -1.65
CA LEU A 39 -6.10 3.17 -0.91
C LEU A 39 -6.33 2.50 0.46
N GLY A 40 -7.57 2.09 0.74
CA GLY A 40 -7.95 1.35 1.95
C GLY A 40 -8.20 -0.13 1.68
N GLY A 41 -7.56 -0.67 0.63
CA GLY A 41 -7.59 -2.09 0.28
C GLY A 41 -8.63 -2.50 -0.77
N ALA A 42 -9.41 -1.58 -1.38
CA ALA A 42 -10.33 -1.95 -2.45
C ALA A 42 -9.66 -2.16 -3.81
N HIS A 43 -8.48 -1.61 -4.05
CA HIS A 43 -7.74 -1.82 -5.29
C HIS A 43 -6.92 -3.11 -5.17
N ALA A 44 -7.09 -4.06 -6.09
CA ALA A 44 -6.40 -5.35 -6.06
C ALA A 44 -4.87 -5.22 -6.01
N LEU A 45 -4.34 -4.14 -6.60
CA LEU A 45 -2.90 -3.83 -6.62
C LEU A 45 -2.43 -2.85 -5.52
N TYR A 46 -3.26 -2.57 -4.51
CA TYR A 46 -2.90 -1.73 -3.35
C TYR A 46 -3.31 -2.41 -2.04
N GLN A 47 -2.51 -3.37 -1.59
CA GLN A 47 -2.85 -4.25 -0.46
C GLN A 47 -1.61 -4.81 0.25
N VAL A 48 -1.82 -5.28 1.47
CA VAL A 48 -0.89 -6.18 2.16
C VAL A 48 -1.42 -7.61 2.02
N LEU A 49 -0.65 -8.48 1.37
CA LEU A 49 -1.06 -9.84 0.99
C LEU A 49 -0.19 -10.90 1.66
N PRO A 50 -0.75 -12.06 2.04
CA PRO A 50 0.06 -13.21 2.45
C PRO A 50 0.87 -13.77 1.27
N CYS A 51 2.03 -14.32 1.58
CA CYS A 51 2.89 -15.11 0.70
C CYS A 51 3.32 -16.38 1.44
N GLN A 52 4.02 -17.32 0.81
CA GLN A 52 4.31 -18.64 1.40
C GLN A 52 4.94 -18.57 2.80
N ASP A 53 5.85 -17.60 3.02
CA ASP A 53 6.67 -17.48 4.23
C ASP A 53 6.56 -16.08 4.88
N GLY A 54 5.44 -15.37 4.67
CA GLY A 54 5.22 -14.05 5.28
C GLY A 54 4.16 -13.20 4.60
N ARG A 55 4.42 -11.89 4.50
CA ARG A 55 3.53 -10.92 3.82
C ARG A 55 4.31 -10.00 2.90
N VAL A 56 3.61 -9.43 1.92
CA VAL A 56 4.13 -8.39 1.02
C VAL A 56 3.16 -7.22 0.96
N ALA A 57 3.67 -6.00 0.83
CA ALA A 57 2.90 -4.82 0.51
C ALA A 57 3.06 -4.51 -0.99
N LEU A 58 1.95 -4.41 -1.69
CA LEU A 58 1.87 -4.12 -3.12
C LEU A 58 1.17 -2.78 -3.33
N ALA A 59 1.69 -1.93 -4.22
CA ALA A 59 1.17 -0.60 -4.52
C ALA A 59 1.32 -0.24 -6.02
N ALA A 60 0.93 -1.13 -6.93
CA ALA A 60 1.02 -0.92 -8.39
C ALA A 60 -0.19 -0.16 -8.93
N LEU A 61 -0.29 1.14 -8.61
CA LEU A 61 -1.42 2.00 -8.99
C LEU A 61 -1.28 2.56 -10.41
N GLU A 62 -0.05 2.79 -10.86
CA GLU A 62 0.23 3.36 -12.16
C GLU A 62 -0.01 2.33 -13.27
N PRO A 63 -0.59 2.73 -14.43
CA PRO A 63 -0.98 1.80 -15.49
C PRO A 63 0.16 0.88 -15.97
N HIS A 64 1.39 1.38 -16.03
CA HIS A 64 2.53 0.61 -16.50
C HIS A 64 2.97 -0.46 -15.49
N PHE A 65 2.90 -0.19 -14.18
CA PHE A 65 3.16 -1.21 -13.16
C PHE A 65 2.03 -2.25 -13.14
N ALA A 66 0.78 -1.80 -13.26
CA ALA A 66 -0.38 -2.67 -13.32
C ALA A 66 -0.32 -3.63 -14.51
N GLN A 67 0.10 -3.14 -15.69
CA GLN A 67 0.29 -3.98 -16.87
C GLN A 67 1.41 -5.01 -16.67
N ARG A 68 2.58 -4.59 -16.18
CA ARG A 68 3.70 -5.52 -15.92
C ARG A 68 3.30 -6.64 -14.96
N LEU A 69 2.57 -6.30 -13.90
CA LEU A 69 2.11 -7.30 -12.94
C LEU A 69 1.01 -8.19 -13.54
N ALA A 70 0.09 -7.65 -14.34
CA ALA A 70 -0.90 -8.44 -15.07
C ALA A 70 -0.24 -9.48 -15.98
N ASP A 71 0.79 -9.09 -16.72
CA ASP A 71 1.54 -10.00 -17.61
C ASP A 71 2.19 -11.15 -16.83
N LEU A 72 2.74 -10.87 -15.64
CA LEU A 72 3.32 -11.90 -14.76
C LEU A 72 2.31 -12.86 -14.15
N ILE A 73 1.08 -12.40 -13.91
CA ILE A 73 -0.01 -13.22 -13.36
C ILE A 73 -0.71 -13.99 -14.50
N GLY A 74 -0.58 -13.54 -15.75
CA GLY A 74 -1.34 -14.06 -16.88
C GLY A 74 -2.76 -13.47 -16.96
N LEU A 75 -2.94 -12.25 -16.47
CA LEU A 75 -4.21 -11.53 -16.50
C LEU A 75 -4.33 -10.69 -17.80
N PRO A 76 -5.51 -10.63 -18.42
CA PRO A 76 -5.70 -9.79 -19.59
C PRO A 76 -5.62 -8.30 -19.22
N PRO A 77 -5.28 -7.43 -20.19
CA PRO A 77 -5.28 -5.98 -20.01
C PRO A 77 -6.57 -5.50 -19.34
N ALA A 78 -6.44 -4.53 -18.46
CA ALA A 78 -7.51 -4.09 -17.57
C ALA A 78 -7.64 -2.57 -17.60
N SER A 79 -8.87 -2.07 -17.61
CA SER A 79 -9.13 -0.67 -17.30
C SER A 79 -8.84 -0.41 -15.82
N PRO A 80 -8.59 0.86 -15.40
CA PRO A 80 -8.36 1.17 -13.99
C PRO A 80 -9.47 0.65 -13.04
N ALA A 81 -10.73 0.75 -13.46
CA ALA A 81 -11.87 0.28 -12.66
C ALA A 81 -11.92 -1.25 -12.51
N ALA A 82 -11.35 -2.02 -13.45
CA ALA A 82 -11.36 -3.48 -13.36
C ALA A 82 -10.54 -4.00 -12.16
N TRP A 83 -9.54 -3.25 -11.69
CA TRP A 83 -8.76 -3.60 -10.50
C TRP A 83 -9.54 -3.50 -9.18
N LEU A 84 -10.77 -2.97 -9.20
CA LEU A 84 -11.69 -2.98 -8.05
C LEU A 84 -12.52 -4.26 -7.97
N ARG A 85 -12.42 -5.16 -8.96
CA ARG A 85 -13.26 -6.35 -9.04
C ARG A 85 -12.73 -7.51 -8.17
N PRO A 86 -13.63 -8.33 -7.58
CA PRO A 86 -13.22 -9.47 -6.76
C PRO A 86 -12.34 -10.51 -7.47
N ASP A 87 -12.55 -10.74 -8.78
CA ASP A 87 -11.72 -11.69 -9.54
C ASP A 87 -10.25 -11.25 -9.62
N ARG A 88 -10.00 -9.94 -9.72
CA ARG A 88 -8.64 -9.40 -9.73
C ARG A 88 -7.98 -9.49 -8.37
N HIS A 89 -8.74 -9.22 -7.31
CA HIS A 89 -8.30 -9.44 -5.93
C HIS A 89 -7.84 -10.87 -5.70
N GLN A 90 -8.67 -11.84 -6.08
CA GLN A 90 -8.38 -13.26 -5.89
C GLN A 90 -7.15 -13.70 -6.68
N ALA A 91 -7.03 -13.29 -7.95
CA ALA A 91 -5.89 -13.64 -8.79
C ALA A 91 -4.56 -13.12 -8.24
N VAL A 92 -4.54 -11.85 -7.79
CA VAL A 92 -3.33 -11.23 -7.23
C VAL A 92 -2.96 -11.88 -5.89
N ALA A 93 -3.95 -12.10 -5.02
CA ALA A 93 -3.73 -12.76 -3.74
C ALA A 93 -3.20 -14.20 -3.91
N ALA A 94 -3.76 -14.97 -4.83
CA ALA A 94 -3.30 -16.33 -5.13
C ALA A 94 -1.87 -16.33 -5.69
N TRP A 95 -1.54 -15.38 -6.56
CA TRP A 95 -0.19 -15.25 -7.11
C TRP A 95 0.85 -14.92 -6.04
N CYS A 96 0.54 -14.01 -5.11
CA CYS A 96 1.40 -13.72 -3.97
C CYS A 96 1.54 -14.92 -3.04
N LEU A 97 0.43 -15.61 -2.74
CA LEU A 97 0.41 -16.78 -1.85
C LEU A 97 1.26 -17.94 -2.38
N GLY A 98 1.34 -18.09 -3.71
CA GLY A 98 2.14 -19.11 -4.38
C GLY A 98 3.64 -18.79 -4.46
N LYS A 99 4.14 -17.72 -3.84
CA LYS A 99 5.56 -17.31 -3.90
C LYS A 99 6.14 -17.05 -2.52
N THR A 100 7.44 -17.24 -2.38
CA THR A 100 8.21 -16.84 -1.21
C THR A 100 8.54 -15.35 -1.25
N ARG A 101 8.87 -14.77 -0.08
CA ARG A 101 9.41 -13.41 0.04
C ARG A 101 10.66 -13.20 -0.80
N ALA A 102 11.53 -14.21 -0.89
CA ALA A 102 12.75 -14.13 -1.68
C ALA A 102 12.43 -13.97 -3.18
N GLU A 103 11.57 -14.84 -3.73
CA GLU A 103 11.14 -14.77 -5.14
C GLU A 103 10.42 -13.45 -5.45
N LEU A 104 9.52 -13.01 -4.57
CA LEU A 104 8.78 -11.75 -4.75
C LEU A 104 9.71 -10.54 -4.71
N ARG A 105 10.71 -10.52 -3.82
CA ARG A 105 11.72 -9.45 -3.76
C ARG A 105 12.57 -9.40 -5.02
N GLU A 106 13.01 -10.55 -5.52
CA GLU A 106 13.79 -10.64 -6.75
C GLU A 106 12.98 -10.14 -7.96
N LEU A 107 11.72 -10.59 -8.08
CA LEU A 107 10.81 -10.13 -9.13
C LEU A 107 10.59 -8.61 -9.06
N ALA A 108 10.38 -8.07 -7.87
CA ALA A 108 10.16 -6.65 -7.69
C ALA A 108 11.36 -5.80 -8.13
N GLN A 109 12.58 -6.24 -7.79
CA GLN A 109 13.81 -5.56 -8.22
C GLN A 109 14.06 -5.68 -9.72
N ARG A 110 13.93 -6.89 -10.27
CA ARG A 110 14.23 -7.17 -11.67
C ARG A 110 13.26 -6.49 -12.63
N LEU A 111 12.00 -6.34 -12.23
CA LEU A 111 10.92 -5.84 -13.08
C LEU A 111 10.39 -4.47 -12.67
N ASP A 112 11.06 -3.82 -11.72
CA ASP A 112 10.69 -2.52 -11.18
C ASP A 112 9.20 -2.50 -10.80
N LEU A 113 8.82 -3.38 -9.86
CA LEU A 113 7.47 -3.45 -9.33
C LEU A 113 7.40 -2.78 -7.96
N PRO A 114 6.36 -1.98 -7.68
CA PRO A 114 6.11 -1.38 -6.37
C PRO A 114 5.55 -2.46 -5.41
N LEU A 115 6.39 -3.44 -5.10
CA LEU A 115 6.14 -4.54 -4.18
C LEU A 115 7.31 -4.64 -3.21
N VAL A 116 7.02 -4.67 -1.92
CA VAL A 116 8.02 -4.87 -0.88
C VAL A 116 7.60 -5.99 0.06
N VAL A 117 8.56 -6.78 0.50
CA VAL A 117 8.31 -7.77 1.55
C VAL A 117 8.13 -7.07 2.89
N CYS A 118 7.11 -7.46 3.64
CA CYS A 118 6.90 -6.94 4.97
C CYS A 118 7.91 -7.58 5.93
N PRO A 119 8.43 -6.83 6.92
CA PRO A 119 9.14 -7.43 8.03
C PRO A 119 8.22 -8.41 8.77
N ASP A 120 8.82 -9.39 9.44
CA ASP A 120 8.07 -10.20 10.40
C ASP A 120 7.44 -9.27 11.43
N ALA A 121 6.19 -9.57 11.81
CA ALA A 121 5.53 -8.76 12.83
C ALA A 121 6.39 -8.83 14.11
N PRO A 122 6.81 -7.68 14.68
CA PRO A 122 7.41 -7.70 16.01
C PRO A 122 6.39 -8.33 16.96
N GLU A 123 6.87 -9.13 17.92
CA GLU A 123 6.03 -9.93 18.82
C GLU A 123 4.96 -9.08 19.55
N ALA A 124 5.29 -7.82 19.85
CA ALA A 124 4.39 -6.84 20.48
C ALA A 124 3.24 -6.33 19.59
N ALA A 125 3.29 -6.52 18.27
CA ALA A 125 2.19 -6.17 17.35
C ALA A 125 1.16 -7.30 17.21
N ARG A 126 1.41 -8.48 17.80
CA ARG A 126 0.40 -9.55 17.98
C ARG A 126 -0.48 -9.24 19.19
N GLY A 127 -1.03 -8.03 19.21
CA GLY A 127 -1.97 -7.60 20.24
C GLY A 127 -3.12 -8.59 20.36
N ASP A 128 -3.37 -9.00 21.60
CA ASP A 128 -4.38 -9.94 22.04
C ASP A 128 -5.73 -9.72 21.33
N SER A 129 -6.22 -10.74 20.64
CA SER A 129 -7.59 -10.79 20.08
C SER A 129 -8.64 -10.98 21.20
N ARG A 130 -8.35 -10.52 22.42
CA ARG A 130 -9.28 -10.49 23.53
C ARG A 130 -9.25 -9.11 24.19
N ALA A 131 -10.31 -8.36 23.91
CA ALA A 131 -11.31 -7.90 24.88
C ALA A 131 -11.74 -6.44 24.63
N PRO A 132 -12.93 -6.04 25.10
CA PRO A 132 -14.19 -6.77 25.30
C PRO A 132 -15.26 -6.41 24.25
#